data_AF-A0A177LT51-F1
#
_entry.id   AF-A0A177LT51-F1
#
_cell.length_a   1.000
_cell.length_b   1.000
_cell.length_c   1.000
_cell.angle_alpha   90.00
_cell.angle_beta   90.00
_cell.angle_gamma   90.00
#
_symmetry.space_group_name_H-M   'P 1'
#
loop_
_entity.id
_entity.type
_entity.pdbx_description
1 polymer ?
#
loop_
_entity_poly.entity_id
_entity_poly.type
_entity_poly.pdbx_seq_one_letter_code
_entity_poly.pdbx_strand_id
1 'polypeptide(L)'
;MNIAVPEVFASHRLLLMYKGDISALTMFAQQAAGSVCFPQSLPPLSVAFDEDATVNEGKITVHPATLVSAINQILGFDNDLLYAEAGYKEYVDTPKGIVTVYMARFKLLDPPHRLMQTLGCQMRTLPELRGHPPAEMELLRRAYTKMMEG
;
A
#
# COMPACT_ATOMS: atom_id res chain seq x y z
N MET A 1 -9.40 15.20 13.83
CA MET A 1 -8.23 16.00 13.42
C MET A 1 -8.03 15.78 11.93
N ASN A 2 -8.06 16.83 11.11
CA ASN A 2 -7.69 16.75 9.69
C ASN A 2 -6.17 16.76 9.62
N ILE A 3 -5.54 15.59 9.71
CA ILE A 3 -4.10 15.49 9.45
C ILE A 3 -3.93 15.76 7.95
N ALA A 4 -3.31 16.89 7.61
CA ALA A 4 -3.00 17.21 6.22
C ALA A 4 -2.10 16.11 5.66
N VAL A 5 -2.52 15.48 4.55
CA VAL A 5 -1.72 14.46 3.88
C VAL A 5 -0.45 15.13 3.36
N PRO A 6 0.75 14.67 3.77
CA PRO A 6 2.01 15.25 3.32
C PRO A 6 2.15 15.22 1.79
N GLU A 7 2.81 16.23 1.23
CA GLU A 7 3.02 16.38 -0.23
C GLU A 7 3.71 15.16 -0.86
N VAL A 8 4.49 14.41 -0.07
CA VAL A 8 5.11 13.16 -0.51
C VAL A 8 4.07 12.16 -1.03
N PHE A 9 2.82 12.18 -0.56
CA PHE A 9 1.75 11.33 -1.07
C PHE A 9 0.96 11.95 -2.23
N ALA A 10 1.40 13.07 -2.81
CA ALA A 10 0.79 13.59 -4.05
C ALA A 10 0.99 12.60 -5.21
N SER A 11 2.19 12.00 -5.31
CA SER A 11 2.55 11.03 -6.35
C SER A 11 2.94 9.65 -5.83
N HIS A 12 2.71 9.36 -4.55
CA HIS A 12 3.09 8.09 -3.94
C HIS A 12 1.94 7.47 -3.14
N ARG A 13 1.90 6.14 -3.10
CA ARG A 13 0.94 5.35 -2.29
C ARG A 13 1.65 4.20 -1.59
N LEU A 14 1.00 3.68 -0.57
CA LEU A 14 1.40 2.47 0.13
C LEU A 14 0.30 1.43 0.11
N LEU A 15 0.67 0.18 -0.10
CA LEU A 15 -0.08 -0.97 0.38
C LEU A 15 0.42 -1.31 1.78
N LEU A 16 -0.49 -1.51 2.74
CA LEU A 16 -0.12 -1.99 4.07
C LEU A 16 -0.46 -3.48 4.14
N MET A 17 0.50 -4.29 4.56
CA MET A 17 0.40 -5.74 4.51
C MET A 17 0.80 -6.38 5.84
N TYR A 18 0.09 -7.44 6.22
CA TYR A 18 0.53 -8.40 7.20
C TYR A 18 0.88 -9.71 6.49
N LYS A 19 2.04 -10.29 6.81
CA LYS A 19 2.44 -11.65 6.41
C LYS A 19 2.82 -12.38 7.70
N GLY A 20 2.09 -13.44 8.01
CA GLY A 20 2.37 -14.26 9.20
C GLY A 20 3.55 -15.20 8.95
N ASP A 21 4.55 -15.16 9.82
CA ASP A 21 5.79 -15.94 9.65
C ASP A 21 5.57 -17.46 9.77
N ILE A 22 4.51 -17.88 10.46
CA ILE A 22 4.20 -19.30 10.70
C ILE A 22 3.14 -19.83 9.73
N SER A 23 2.06 -19.08 9.50
CA SER A 23 0.88 -19.55 8.78
C SER A 23 0.89 -19.27 7.28
N ALA A 24 1.89 -18.53 6.77
CA ALA A 24 1.91 -17.95 5.43
C ALA A 24 0.69 -17.06 5.10
N LEU A 25 -0.14 -16.73 6.11
CA LEU A 25 -1.31 -15.89 5.93
C LEU A 25 -0.88 -14.48 5.51
N THR A 26 -1.32 -14.07 4.33
CA THR A 26 -1.08 -12.72 3.79
C THR A 26 -2.39 -11.95 3.75
N MET A 27 -2.38 -10.77 4.36
CA MET A 27 -3.53 -9.87 4.44
C MET A 27 -3.10 -8.45 4.10
N PHE A 28 -4.02 -7.69 3.51
CA PHE A 28 -3.84 -6.30 3.17
C PHE A 28 -4.82 -5.43 3.96
N ALA A 29 -4.39 -4.23 4.30
CA ALA A 29 -5.28 -3.24 4.88
C ALA A 29 -6.20 -2.66 3.81
N GLN A 30 -7.45 -2.50 4.17
CA GLN A 30 -8.49 -1.80 3.42
C GLN A 30 -8.94 -0.60 4.24
N GLN A 31 -8.96 0.57 3.63
CA GLN A 31 -9.48 1.80 4.21
C GLN A 31 -10.99 1.74 4.42
N ALA A 32 -11.52 2.59 5.30
CA ALA A 32 -12.96 2.78 5.47
C ALA A 32 -13.68 3.14 4.15
N ALA A 33 -12.99 3.87 3.26
CA ALA A 33 -13.48 4.23 1.92
C ALA A 33 -13.46 3.07 0.90
N GLY A 34 -12.94 1.90 1.30
CA GLY A 34 -12.90 0.69 0.49
C GLY A 34 -11.62 0.49 -0.31
N SER A 35 -10.75 1.49 -0.45
CA SER A 35 -9.47 1.34 -1.17
C SER A 35 -8.42 0.61 -0.34
N VAL A 36 -7.50 -0.08 -1.01
CA VAL A 36 -6.30 -0.68 -0.36
C VAL A 36 -5.06 0.22 -0.42
N CYS A 37 -5.14 1.36 -1.12
CA CYS A 37 -4.04 2.30 -1.24
C CYS A 37 -4.10 3.38 -0.15
N PHE A 38 -2.98 3.57 0.54
CA PHE A 38 -2.81 4.54 1.61
C PHE A 38 -1.89 5.69 1.21
N PRO A 39 -2.06 6.89 1.80
CA PRO A 39 -3.16 7.30 2.68
C PRO A 39 -4.46 7.62 1.93
N GLN A 40 -4.43 7.65 0.60
CA GLN A 40 -5.58 8.00 -0.23
C GLN A 40 -5.78 6.98 -1.34
N SER A 41 -7.02 6.79 -1.76
CA SER A 41 -7.34 5.94 -2.90
C SER A 41 -6.67 6.40 -4.18
N LEU A 42 -6.54 5.46 -5.14
CA LEU A 42 -6.16 5.82 -6.50
C LEU A 42 -7.29 6.63 -7.16
N PRO A 43 -6.97 7.63 -8.01
CA PRO A 43 -7.98 8.32 -8.78
C PRO A 43 -8.78 7.36 -9.67
N PRO A 44 -10.04 7.69 -10.03
CA PRO A 44 -10.76 6.97 -11.07
C PRO A 44 -9.95 6.91 -12.37
N LEU A 45 -10.16 5.86 -13.17
CA LEU A 45 -9.44 5.60 -14.43
C LEU A 45 -7.93 5.36 -14.26
N SER A 46 -7.48 5.04 -13.03
CA SER A 46 -6.11 4.56 -12.83
C SER A 46 -5.92 3.18 -13.43
N VAL A 47 -4.73 2.91 -13.97
CA VAL A 47 -4.34 1.64 -14.58
C VAL A 47 -2.95 1.26 -14.07
N ALA A 48 -2.78 0.01 -13.63
CA ALA A 48 -1.46 -0.47 -13.26
C ALA A 48 -0.56 -0.49 -14.50
N PHE A 49 0.65 0.05 -14.38
CA PHE A 49 1.57 0.16 -15.50
C PHE A 49 2.06 -1.23 -15.94
N ASP A 50 2.16 -1.45 -17.24
CA ASP A 50 2.75 -2.67 -17.79
C ASP A 50 4.28 -2.55 -17.76
N GLU A 51 4.98 -3.62 -17.38
CA GLU A 51 6.41 -3.61 -17.05
C GLU A 51 7.33 -3.17 -18.21
N ASP A 52 6.81 -3.15 -19.44
CA ASP A 52 7.57 -2.87 -20.68
C ASP A 52 7.70 -1.39 -21.05
N ALA A 53 7.01 -0.48 -20.36
CA ALA A 53 7.12 0.93 -20.65
C ALA A 53 8.19 1.59 -19.74
N THR A 54 9.28 2.05 -20.35
CA THR A 54 10.38 2.77 -19.71
C THR A 54 9.84 3.99 -18.97
N VAL A 55 9.64 3.87 -17.66
CA VAL A 55 9.28 5.01 -16.80
C VAL A 55 10.50 5.93 -16.75
N ASN A 56 10.43 7.03 -17.50
CA ASN A 56 11.47 8.06 -17.61
C ASN A 56 12.09 8.38 -16.23
N GLU A 57 13.41 8.20 -16.14
CA GLU A 57 14.29 8.33 -14.97
C GLU A 57 14.47 9.79 -14.48
N GLY A 58 13.39 10.55 -14.35
CA GLY A 58 13.41 11.96 -13.93
C GLY A 58 12.54 12.30 -12.72
N LYS A 59 11.80 11.34 -12.15
CA LYS A 59 10.92 11.58 -11.00
C LYS A 59 11.66 11.38 -9.68
N ILE A 60 11.42 12.29 -8.74
CA ILE A 60 11.96 12.30 -7.37
C ILE A 60 11.82 10.90 -6.75
N THR A 61 12.95 10.22 -6.57
CA THR A 61 13.00 8.93 -5.88
C THR A 61 12.87 9.17 -4.38
N VAL A 62 11.64 9.10 -3.87
CA VAL A 62 11.41 9.11 -2.42
C VAL A 62 11.82 7.76 -1.84
N HIS A 63 12.60 7.80 -0.76
CA HIS A 63 12.98 6.58 -0.05
C HIS A 63 11.76 5.97 0.64
N PRO A 64 11.49 4.65 0.49
CA PRO A 64 10.30 4.00 1.07
C PRO A 64 10.15 4.22 2.58
N ALA A 65 11.25 4.25 3.34
CA ALA A 65 11.22 4.50 4.79
C ALA A 65 10.61 5.87 5.14
N THR A 66 10.80 6.90 4.28
CA THR A 66 10.17 8.22 4.47
C THR A 66 8.65 8.13 4.36
N LEU A 67 8.15 7.36 3.39
CA LEU A 67 6.72 7.12 3.23
C LEU A 67 6.15 6.32 4.41
N VAL A 68 6.89 5.32 4.89
CA VAL A 68 6.46 4.50 6.05
C VAL A 68 6.40 5.34 7.33
N SER A 69 7.40 6.18 7.59
CA SER A 69 7.36 7.09 8.73
C SER A 69 6.17 8.05 8.63
N ALA A 70 5.92 8.61 7.44
CA ALA A 70 4.78 9.51 7.23
C ALA A 70 3.44 8.80 7.41
N ILE A 71 3.28 7.54 6.96
CA ILE A 71 2.02 6.82 7.16
C ILE A 71 1.80 6.42 8.62
N ASN A 72 2.87 6.06 9.35
CA ASN A 72 2.77 5.81 10.79
C ASN A 72 2.23 7.05 11.52
N GLN A 73 2.75 8.25 11.18
CA GLN A 73 2.24 9.51 11.76
C GLN A 73 0.78 9.80 11.39
N ILE A 74 0.39 9.59 10.13
CA ILE A 74 -1.00 9.82 9.67
C ILE A 74 -1.98 8.87 10.36
N LEU A 75 -1.60 7.61 10.54
CA LEU A 75 -2.46 6.58 11.15
C LEU A 75 -2.33 6.54 12.68
N GLY A 76 -1.44 7.34 13.27
CA GLY A 76 -1.20 7.36 14.72
C GLY A 76 -0.56 6.07 15.25
N PHE A 77 0.22 5.39 14.42
CA PHE A 77 0.97 4.19 14.80
C PHE A 77 2.31 4.54 15.44
N ASP A 78 2.82 3.61 16.25
CA ASP A 78 4.21 3.64 16.67
C ASP A 78 5.15 3.60 15.45
N ASN A 79 6.24 4.36 15.51
CA ASN A 79 7.15 4.54 14.37
C ASN A 79 7.75 3.23 13.82
N ASP A 80 7.82 2.19 14.66
CA ASP A 80 8.42 0.89 14.31
C ASP A 80 7.37 -0.20 14.00
N LEU A 81 6.08 0.15 13.99
CA LEU A 81 5.01 -0.81 13.72
C LEU A 81 5.02 -1.30 12.27
N LEU A 82 5.28 -0.37 11.34
CA LEU A 82 5.41 -0.65 9.92
C LEU A 82 6.87 -0.50 9.51
N TYR A 83 7.34 -1.37 8.61
CA TYR A 83 8.61 -1.21 7.91
C TYR A 83 8.40 -1.29 6.40
N ALA A 84 9.28 -0.64 5.63
CA ALA A 84 9.21 -0.70 4.17
C ALA A 84 9.61 -2.09 3.67
N GLU A 85 8.74 -2.74 2.90
CA GLU A 85 9.09 -4.01 2.26
C GLU A 85 9.99 -3.72 1.06
N ALA A 86 11.21 -4.25 1.11
CA ALA A 86 12.18 -4.06 0.03
C ALA A 86 11.71 -4.76 -1.25
N GLY A 87 12.12 -4.22 -2.39
CA GLY A 87 11.86 -4.83 -3.69
C GLY A 87 10.46 -4.59 -4.25
N TYR A 88 9.42 -4.27 -3.45
CA TYR A 88 8.11 -3.91 -4.02
C TYR A 88 8.05 -2.44 -4.42
N LYS A 89 7.89 -2.19 -5.71
CA LYS A 89 7.67 -0.86 -6.28
C LYS A 89 6.91 -1.01 -7.59
N GLU A 90 5.68 -0.52 -7.61
CA GLU A 90 4.82 -0.54 -8.79
C GLU A 90 4.53 0.88 -9.27
N TYR A 91 4.26 1.03 -10.55
CA TYR A 91 3.80 2.28 -11.13
C TYR A 91 2.35 2.14 -11.55
N VAL A 92 1.59 3.22 -11.37
CA VAL A 92 0.20 3.31 -11.76
C VAL A 92 0.04 4.55 -12.60
N ASP A 93 -0.43 4.38 -13.83
CA ASP A 93 -0.84 5.53 -14.64
C ASP A 93 -2.18 6.05 -14.11
N THR A 94 -2.25 7.37 -13.97
CA THR A 94 -3.47 8.05 -13.49
C THR A 94 -3.70 9.29 -14.34
N PRO A 95 -4.93 9.82 -14.41
CA PRO A 95 -5.20 11.09 -15.10
C PRO A 95 -4.39 12.29 -14.59
N LYS A 96 -3.79 12.19 -13.40
CA LYS A 96 -2.95 13.23 -12.77
C LYS A 96 -1.45 12.95 -12.94
N GLY A 97 -1.10 11.93 -13.73
CA GLY A 97 0.25 11.44 -13.94
C GLY A 97 0.57 10.18 -13.14
N ILE A 98 1.78 9.66 -13.34
CA ILE A 98 2.22 8.40 -12.72
C ILE A 98 2.32 8.53 -11.20
N VAL A 99 1.67 7.61 -10.50
CA VAL A 99 1.77 7.38 -9.07
C VAL A 99 2.64 6.15 -8.83
N THR A 100 3.57 6.23 -7.88
CA THR A 100 4.38 5.07 -7.47
C THR A 100 3.82 4.46 -6.20
N VAL A 101 3.60 3.15 -6.21
CA VAL A 101 3.06 2.39 -5.08
C VAL A 101 4.18 1.55 -4.47
N TYR A 102 4.40 1.72 -3.17
CA TYR A 102 5.30 0.88 -2.39
C TYR A 102 4.51 0.03 -1.41
N MET A 103 5.21 -0.83 -0.66
CA MET A 103 4.59 -1.67 0.34
C MET A 103 5.23 -1.46 1.70
N ALA A 104 4.39 -1.48 2.73
CA ALA A 104 4.81 -1.47 4.12
C ALA A 104 4.24 -2.70 4.82
N ARG A 105 5.07 -3.39 5.61
CA ARG A 105 4.68 -4.60 6.34
C ARG A 105 4.58 -4.34 7.83
N PHE A 106 3.55 -4.89 8.46
CA PHE A 106 3.38 -4.89 9.92
C PHE A 106 4.41 -5.81 10.59
N LYS A 107 5.08 -5.29 11.62
CA LYS A 107 6.01 -6.02 12.49
C LYS A 107 5.27 -6.63 13.69
N LEU A 108 4.22 -7.41 13.42
CA LEU A 108 3.40 -8.05 14.44
C LEU A 108 3.38 -9.56 14.21
N LEU A 109 3.27 -10.32 15.31
CA LEU A 109 3.13 -11.77 15.28
C LEU A 109 1.73 -12.22 14.85
N ASP A 110 0.73 -11.41 15.17
CA ASP A 110 -0.68 -11.66 14.87
C ASP A 110 -1.24 -10.57 13.93
N PRO A 111 -2.26 -10.88 13.11
CA PRO A 111 -2.87 -9.89 12.23
C PRO A 111 -3.48 -8.71 13.02
N PRO A 112 -3.22 -7.44 12.65
CA PRO A 112 -3.63 -6.25 13.39
C PRO A 112 -5.13 -5.90 13.28
N HIS A 113 -6.05 -6.87 13.33
CA HIS A 113 -7.49 -6.61 13.14
C HIS A 113 -8.03 -5.52 14.06
N ARG A 114 -7.74 -5.61 15.36
CA ARG A 114 -8.23 -4.62 16.35
C ARG A 114 -7.67 -3.23 16.09
N LEU A 115 -6.37 -3.13 15.82
CA LEU A 115 -5.71 -1.86 15.54
C LEU A 115 -6.27 -1.21 14.27
N MET A 116 -6.50 -1.97 13.21
CA MET A 116 -7.06 -1.41 11.98
C MET A 116 -8.52 -0.99 12.17
N GLN A 117 -9.30 -1.75 12.95
CA GLN A 117 -10.70 -1.43 13.24
C GLN A 117 -10.87 -0.11 14.01
N THR A 118 -9.95 0.25 14.92
CA THR A 118 -10.01 1.56 15.60
C THR A 118 -9.85 2.73 14.63
N LEU A 119 -9.24 2.51 13.47
CA LEU A 119 -9.11 3.46 12.36
C LEU A 119 -10.23 3.33 11.31
N GLY A 120 -11.25 2.51 11.57
CA GLY A 120 -12.29 2.19 10.60
C GLY A 120 -11.80 1.37 9.40
N CYS A 121 -10.59 0.84 9.47
CA CYS A 121 -9.98 0.02 8.44
C CYS A 121 -10.18 -1.47 8.73
N GLN A 122 -9.96 -2.32 7.72
CA GLN A 122 -10.11 -3.77 7.83
C GLN A 122 -8.87 -4.48 7.28
N MET A 123 -8.49 -5.59 7.89
CA MET A 123 -7.51 -6.50 7.30
C MET A 123 -8.27 -7.55 6.48
N ARG A 124 -7.90 -7.71 5.21
CA ARG A 124 -8.57 -8.59 4.26
C ARG A 124 -7.55 -9.45 3.52
N THR A 125 -7.89 -10.70 3.27
CA THR A 125 -7.11 -11.57 2.39
C THR A 125 -7.34 -11.21 0.92
N LEU A 126 -6.42 -11.59 0.03
CA LEU A 126 -6.57 -11.36 -1.41
C LEU A 126 -7.91 -11.88 -1.98
N PRO A 127 -8.41 -13.08 -1.60
CA PRO A 127 -9.72 -13.55 -2.04
C PRO A 127 -10.91 -12.71 -1.55
N GLU A 128 -10.82 -12.06 -0.40
CA GLU A 128 -11.87 -11.18 0.13
C GLU A 128 -11.91 -9.83 -0.60
N LEU A 129 -10.78 -9.39 -1.14
CA LEU A 129 -10.65 -8.14 -1.90
C LEU A 129 -11.10 -8.28 -3.36
N ARG A 130 -11.62 -9.45 -3.77
CA ARG A 130 -12.14 -9.66 -5.11
C ARG A 130 -13.26 -8.65 -5.42
N GLY A 131 -13.18 -8.03 -6.60
CA GLY A 131 -14.14 -7.03 -7.05
C GLY A 131 -13.74 -5.58 -6.76
N HIS A 132 -12.57 -5.35 -6.14
CA HIS A 132 -11.97 -4.02 -6.06
C HIS A 132 -11.65 -3.43 -7.45
N PRO A 133 -11.39 -2.11 -7.55
CA PRO A 133 -11.00 -1.46 -8.79
C PRO A 133 -9.86 -2.22 -9.51
N PRO A 134 -9.90 -2.35 -10.86
CA PRO A 134 -8.94 -3.16 -11.60
C PRO A 134 -7.47 -2.85 -11.32
N ALA A 135 -7.11 -1.57 -11.19
CA ALA A 135 -5.74 -1.17 -10.86
C ALA A 135 -5.31 -1.63 -9.46
N GLU A 136 -6.18 -1.50 -8.46
CA GLU A 136 -5.88 -1.98 -7.10
C GLU A 136 -5.79 -3.51 -7.07
N MET A 137 -6.67 -4.21 -7.79
CA MET A 137 -6.61 -5.66 -7.91
C MET A 137 -5.31 -6.14 -8.53
N GLU A 138 -4.81 -5.44 -9.55
CA GLU A 138 -3.54 -5.79 -10.19
C GLU A 138 -2.36 -5.57 -9.25
N LEU A 139 -2.32 -4.44 -8.55
CA LEU A 139 -1.32 -4.17 -7.51
C LEU A 139 -1.31 -5.25 -6.42
N LEU A 140 -2.49 -5.66 -5.93
CA LEU A 140 -2.65 -6.69 -4.91
C LEU A 140 -2.16 -8.05 -5.41
N ARG A 141 -2.43 -8.41 -6.67
CA ARG A 141 -1.92 -9.65 -7.27
C ARG A 141 -0.40 -9.64 -7.36
N ARG A 142 0.19 -8.58 -7.90
CA ARG A 142 1.66 -8.43 -8.01
C ARG A 142 2.32 -8.46 -6.62
N ALA A 143 1.72 -7.79 -5.63
CA ALA A 143 2.20 -7.81 -4.25
C ALA A 143 2.18 -9.23 -3.68
N TYR A 144 1.06 -9.95 -3.85
CA TYR A 144 0.93 -11.31 -3.37
C TYR A 144 1.94 -12.26 -4.04
N THR A 145 2.07 -12.22 -5.37
CA THR A 145 3.05 -13.03 -6.12
C THR A 145 4.46 -12.78 -5.60
N LYS A 146 4.86 -11.51 -5.50
CA LYS A 146 6.19 -11.13 -5.01
C LYS A 146 6.47 -11.63 -3.59
N MET A 147 5.46 -11.64 -2.73
CA MET A 147 5.58 -12.10 -1.35
C MET A 147 5.57 -13.61 -1.18
N MET A 148 5.14 -14.35 -2.20
CA MET A 148 5.18 -15.81 -2.22
C MET A 148 6.46 -16.33 -2.92
N GLU A 149 7.04 -15.56 -3.83
CA GLU A 149 8.29 -15.89 -4.53
C GLU A 149 9.56 -15.51 -3.76
N GLY A 150 9.45 -14.62 -2.77
CA GLY A 150 10.53 -14.19 -1.88
C GLY A 150 10.45 -14.78 -0.48
#